data_AF-A0A2V8K4G0-F1
#
_entry.id   AF-A0A2V8K4G0-F1
#
_cell.length_a   1.000
_cell.length_b   1.000
_cell.length_c   1.000
_cell.angle_alpha   90.00
_cell.angle_beta   90.00
_cell.angle_gamma   90.00
#
_symmetry.space_group_name_H-M   'P 1'
#
loop_
_entity.id
_entity.type
_entity.pdbx_description
1 polymer ?
#
loop_
_entity_poly.entity_id
_entity_poly.type
_entity_poly.pdbx_seq_one_letter_code
_entity_poly.pdbx_strand_id
1 'polypeptide(L)'
;MKRVFVVLVILSISAGTVFAHHGRGSTYDTKKQISLKGTVSQLLWRNPHIAIFVDVKGEDGKVVTWVIEHSNISQLARLGYGKNSLQVGMQVTAFVNPGSNGEPIGLCQKIVLADGK
;
A
#
# COMPACT_ATOMS: atom_id res chain seq x y z
N MET A 1 -43.23 40.19 16.63
CA MET A 1 -41.93 39.55 16.85
C MET A 1 -42.08 38.02 16.99
N LYS A 2 -42.43 37.29 15.92
CA LYS A 2 -42.54 35.80 15.95
C LYS A 2 -42.41 35.22 14.53
N ARG A 3 -41.36 35.54 13.78
CA ARG A 3 -41.12 34.92 12.44
C ARG A 3 -39.66 34.63 12.10
N VAL A 4 -38.71 34.92 12.99
CA VAL A 4 -37.27 34.76 12.70
C VAL A 4 -36.69 33.46 13.27
N PHE A 5 -37.36 32.81 14.22
CA PHE A 5 -36.82 31.63 14.91
C PHE A 5 -36.96 30.31 14.14
N VAL A 6 -37.82 30.22 13.12
CA VAL A 6 -38.09 28.95 12.43
C VAL A 6 -37.05 28.63 11.33
N VAL A 7 -36.36 29.65 10.80
CA VAL A 7 -35.41 29.45 9.70
C VAL A 7 -34.06 28.88 10.18
N LEU A 8 -33.68 29.11 11.45
CA LEU A 8 -32.39 28.66 11.99
C LEU A 8 -32.36 27.16 12.39
N VAL A 9 -33.52 26.54 12.60
CA VAL A 9 -33.59 25.11 13.03
C VAL A 9 -33.48 24.15 11.85
N ILE A 10 -33.77 24.58 10.62
CA ILE A 10 -33.75 23.72 9.43
C ILE A 10 -32.32 23.48 8.90
N LEU A 11 -31.34 24.30 9.28
CA LEU A 11 -29.97 24.19 8.74
C LEU A 11 -29.07 23.17 9.46
N SER A 12 -29.56 22.48 10.51
CA SER A 12 -28.68 21.70 11.41
C SER A 12 -28.72 20.17 11.26
N ILE A 13 -29.41 19.60 10.26
CA ILE A 13 -29.63 18.13 10.22
C ILE A 13 -29.00 17.42 9.00
N SER A 14 -28.37 18.13 8.06
CA SER A 14 -27.70 17.49 6.92
C SER A 14 -26.24 17.11 7.20
N ALA A 15 -25.95 16.57 8.39
CA ALA A 15 -24.70 15.84 8.62
C ALA A 15 -24.82 14.46 7.97
N GLY A 16 -24.80 14.42 6.63
CA GLY A 16 -24.68 13.17 5.89
C GLY A 16 -23.45 12.41 6.37
N THR A 17 -23.60 11.12 6.68
CA THR A 17 -22.47 10.25 6.97
C THR A 17 -21.59 10.18 5.74
N VAL A 18 -20.56 11.02 5.67
CA VAL A 18 -19.52 10.91 4.68
C VAL A 18 -18.75 9.64 5.02
N PHE A 19 -18.94 8.59 4.22
CA PHE A 19 -18.09 7.40 4.28
C PHE A 19 -16.70 7.80 3.79
N ALA A 20 -15.86 8.30 4.69
CA ALA A 20 -14.43 8.43 4.44
C ALA A 20 -13.85 7.00 4.31
N HIS A 21 -13.77 6.50 3.09
CA HIS A 21 -13.19 5.20 2.83
C HIS A 21 -11.67 5.35 2.83
N HIS A 22 -11.00 4.95 3.90
CA HIS A 22 -9.53 4.76 3.95
C HIS A 22 -9.09 3.55 3.10
N GLY A 23 -9.76 3.34 1.97
CA GLY A 23 -9.64 2.18 1.11
C GLY A 23 -8.52 2.34 0.11
N ARG A 24 -7.81 1.24 -0.14
CA ARG A 24 -6.72 1.17 -1.11
C ARG A 24 -7.16 0.93 -2.55
N GLY A 25 -8.47 0.72 -2.75
CA GLY A 25 -9.05 0.30 -4.03
C GLY A 25 -9.07 1.34 -5.15
N SER A 26 -8.84 2.63 -4.85
CA SER A 26 -8.67 3.65 -5.89
C SER A 26 -7.26 3.62 -6.48
N THR A 27 -6.25 3.35 -5.65
CA THR A 27 -4.84 3.32 -6.04
C THR A 27 -4.41 1.96 -6.58
N TYR A 28 -4.93 0.88 -5.99
CA TYR A 28 -4.55 -0.49 -6.31
C TYR A 28 -5.74 -1.32 -6.78
N ASP A 29 -5.50 -2.19 -7.78
CA ASP A 29 -6.48 -3.18 -8.22
C ASP A 29 -6.50 -4.36 -7.24
N THR A 30 -7.28 -4.22 -6.16
CA THR A 30 -7.39 -5.23 -5.10
C THR A 30 -8.05 -6.54 -5.56
N LYS A 31 -8.52 -6.62 -6.81
CA LYS A 31 -9.08 -7.84 -7.39
C LYS A 31 -8.05 -8.67 -8.15
N LYS A 32 -6.85 -8.12 -8.39
CA LYS A 32 -5.75 -8.79 -9.09
C LYS A 32 -4.58 -9.01 -8.15
N GLN A 33 -3.87 -10.12 -8.33
CA GLN A 33 -2.60 -10.38 -7.68
C GLN A 33 -1.57 -10.79 -8.73
N ILE A 34 -0.40 -10.16 -8.71
CA ILE A 34 0.73 -10.50 -9.57
C ILE A 34 1.94 -10.87 -8.71
N SER A 35 2.88 -11.65 -9.28
CA SER A 35 4.14 -11.97 -8.64
C SER A 35 5.29 -11.21 -9.30
N LEU A 36 6.07 -10.49 -8.50
CA LEU A 36 7.25 -9.75 -8.90
C LEU A 36 8.49 -10.45 -8.34
N LYS A 37 9.36 -10.94 -9.21
CA LYS A 37 10.65 -11.51 -8.82
C LYS A 37 11.74 -10.48 -9.07
N GLY A 38 12.50 -10.14 -8.03
CA GLY A 38 13.49 -9.08 -8.15
C GLY A 38 14.39 -8.94 -6.93
N THR A 39 15.17 -7.88 -6.93
CA THR A 39 16.11 -7.55 -5.85
C THR A 39 15.64 -6.30 -5.12
N VAL A 40 15.66 -6.31 -3.79
CA VAL A 40 15.35 -5.11 -3.00
C VAL A 40 16.42 -4.05 -3.25
N SER A 41 16.06 -2.93 -3.85
CA SER A 41 16.98 -1.82 -4.14
C SER A 41 16.94 -0.72 -3.07
N GLN A 42 15.81 -0.57 -2.38
CA GLN A 42 15.65 0.37 -1.27
C GLN A 42 14.57 -0.11 -0.29
N LEU A 43 14.73 0.22 0.98
CA LEU A 43 13.73 0.01 2.03
C LEU A 43 13.51 1.28 2.84
N LEU A 44 12.29 1.82 2.78
CA LEU A 44 11.86 2.93 3.63
C LEU A 44 11.07 2.39 4.83
N TRP A 45 11.78 2.09 5.91
CA TRP A 45 11.19 1.61 7.17
C TRP A 45 10.72 2.78 8.05
N ARG A 46 9.62 3.43 7.66
CA ARG A 46 9.00 4.55 8.39
C ARG A 46 7.48 4.46 8.36
N ASN A 47 6.80 5.15 9.28
CA ASN A 47 5.34 5.27 9.29
C ASN A 47 4.86 6.36 8.30
N PRO A 48 3.61 6.33 7.80
CA PRO A 48 2.51 5.43 8.18
C PRO A 48 2.59 4.04 7.54
N HIS A 49 3.28 3.89 6.42
CA HIS A 49 3.47 2.62 5.74
C HIS A 49 4.92 2.51 5.29
N ILE A 50 5.50 1.31 5.42
CA ILE A 50 6.82 1.09 4.83
C ILE A 50 6.69 1.00 3.31
N ALA A 51 7.75 1.36 2.61
CA ALA A 51 7.85 1.16 1.17
C ALA A 51 9.08 0.32 0.84
N ILE A 52 8.90 -0.66 -0.03
CA ILE A 52 9.91 -1.61 -0.47
C ILE A 52 10.10 -1.40 -1.96
N PHE A 53 11.31 -1.06 -2.37
CA PHE A 53 11.64 -0.87 -3.77
C PHE A 53 12.28 -2.15 -4.27
N VAL A 54 11.74 -2.70 -5.35
CA VAL A 54 12.19 -3.97 -5.92
C VAL A 54 12.51 -3.77 -7.40
N ASP A 55 13.76 -4.01 -7.76
CA ASP A 55 14.21 -3.99 -9.16
C ASP A 55 13.83 -5.33 -9.81
N VAL A 56 12.91 -5.25 -10.77
CA VAL A 56 12.38 -6.39 -11.52
C VAL A 56 12.94 -6.33 -12.94
N LYS A 57 13.61 -7.41 -13.36
CA LYS A 57 14.12 -7.54 -14.72
C LYS A 57 13.05 -8.15 -15.62
N GLY A 58 12.65 -7.43 -16.66
CA GLY A 58 11.74 -7.91 -17.70
C GLY A 58 12.42 -8.89 -18.66
N GLU A 59 11.61 -9.57 -19.47
CA GLU A 59 12.08 -10.49 -20.51
C GLU A 59 12.92 -9.78 -21.59
N ASP A 60 12.66 -8.49 -21.80
CA ASP A 60 13.43 -7.62 -22.69
C ASP A 60 14.80 -7.20 -22.11
N GLY A 61 15.12 -7.68 -20.91
CA GLY A 61 16.35 -7.37 -20.19
C GLY A 61 16.35 -6.01 -19.49
N LYS A 62 15.30 -5.19 -19.66
CA LYS A 62 15.19 -3.91 -18.96
C LYS A 62 14.80 -4.12 -17.50
N VAL A 63 15.26 -3.22 -16.65
CA VAL A 63 14.93 -3.22 -15.23
C VAL A 63 13.87 -2.15 -14.96
N VAL A 64 12.82 -2.52 -14.24
CA VAL A 64 11.79 -1.62 -13.74
C VAL A 64 11.79 -1.71 -12.21
N THR A 65 11.96 -0.58 -11.54
CA THR A 65 11.84 -0.51 -10.08
C THR A 65 10.36 -0.39 -9.69
N TRP A 66 9.88 -1.36 -8.93
CA TRP A 66 8.54 -1.35 -8.34
C TRP A 66 8.56 -0.75 -6.95
N VAL A 67 7.60 0.13 -6.65
CA VAL A 67 7.38 0.65 -5.29
C VAL A 67 6.24 -0.13 -4.64
N ILE A 68 6.59 -0.98 -3.68
CA ILE A 68 5.65 -1.85 -2.99
C ILE A 68 5.36 -1.27 -1.61
N GLU A 69 4.12 -0.86 -1.39
CA GLU A 69 3.64 -0.41 -0.09
C GLU A 69 3.25 -1.60 0.78
N HIS A 70 3.61 -1.58 2.06
CA HIS A 70 3.25 -2.62 3.03
C HIS A 70 2.58 -2.00 4.28
N SER A 71 2.06 -2.84 5.15
CA SER A 71 1.61 -2.46 6.50
C SER A 71 2.55 -1.51 7.27
N ASN A 72 1.97 -0.80 8.22
CA ASN A 72 2.72 0.04 9.16
C ASN A 72 3.68 -0.77 10.04
N ILE A 73 4.66 -0.09 10.63
CA ILE A 73 5.71 -0.72 11.46
C ILE A 73 5.10 -1.47 12.65
N SER A 74 4.09 -0.90 13.31
CA SER A 74 3.47 -1.52 14.48
C SER A 74 2.76 -2.84 14.15
N GLN A 75 2.11 -2.94 12.99
CA GLN A 75 1.49 -4.17 12.52
C GLN A 75 2.54 -5.21 12.14
N LEU A 76 3.60 -4.80 11.44
CA LEU A 76 4.72 -5.69 11.10
C LEU A 76 5.42 -6.24 12.35
N ALA A 77 5.66 -5.40 13.36
CA ALA A 77 6.24 -5.82 14.62
C ALA A 77 5.38 -6.85 15.35
N ARG A 78 4.05 -6.70 15.34
CA ARG A 78 3.12 -7.71 15.90
C ARG A 78 3.17 -9.05 15.16
N LEU A 79 3.55 -9.04 13.89
CA LEU A 79 3.78 -10.24 13.08
C LEU A 79 5.22 -10.79 13.22
N GLY A 80 6.05 -10.19 14.08
CA GLY A 80 7.43 -10.61 14.31
C GLY A 80 8.45 -10.05 13.31
N TYR A 81 8.06 -9.10 12.46
CA TYR A 81 8.96 -8.47 11.49
C TYR A 81 9.54 -7.16 12.02
N GLY A 82 10.82 -6.92 11.73
CA GLY A 82 11.54 -5.70 12.08
C GLY A 82 12.34 -5.16 10.90
N LYS A 83 13.05 -4.06 11.12
CA LYS A 83 13.87 -3.38 10.10
C LYS A 83 14.89 -4.30 9.40
N ASN A 84 15.30 -5.38 10.06
CA ASN A 84 16.28 -6.35 9.54
C ASN A 84 15.64 -7.56 8.87
N SER A 85 14.30 -7.70 8.87
CA SER A 85 13.60 -8.83 8.24
C SER A 85 13.70 -8.81 6.72
N LEU A 86 13.95 -7.62 6.14
CA LEU A 86 14.20 -7.42 4.73
C LEU A 86 15.31 -6.40 4.58
N GLN A 87 16.25 -6.64 3.66
CA GLN A 87 17.41 -5.78 3.45
C GLN A 87 17.64 -5.53 1.97
N VAL A 88 18.30 -4.41 1.67
CA VAL A 88 18.76 -4.11 0.31
C VAL A 88 19.70 -5.21 -0.17
N GLY A 89 19.56 -5.61 -1.43
CA GLY A 89 20.31 -6.70 -2.06
C GLY A 89 19.67 -8.08 -1.92
N MET A 90 18.63 -8.24 -1.09
CA MET A 90 17.93 -9.52 -0.99
C MET A 90 17.08 -9.79 -2.23
N GLN A 91 17.15 -11.03 -2.74
CA GLN A 91 16.23 -11.52 -3.75
C GLN A 91 14.92 -11.93 -3.12
N VAL A 92 13.81 -11.51 -3.74
CA VAL A 92 12.47 -11.75 -3.25
C VAL A 92 11.50 -12.11 -4.38
N THR A 93 10.48 -12.86 -4.02
CA THR A 93 9.22 -12.93 -4.78
C THR A 93 8.15 -12.17 -4.00
N ALA A 94 7.76 -10.99 -4.50
CA ALA A 94 6.69 -10.18 -3.92
C ALA A 94 5.37 -10.43 -4.65
N PHE A 95 4.34 -10.82 -3.91
CA PHE A 95 2.97 -10.91 -4.39
C PHE A 95 2.26 -9.60 -4.05
N VAL A 96 1.74 -8.92 -5.07
CA VAL A 96 1.16 -7.58 -4.91
C VAL A 96 -0.18 -7.45 -5.62
N ASN A 97 -1.06 -6.61 -5.09
CA ASN A 97 -2.10 -6.00 -5.92
C ASN A 97 -1.48 -4.83 -6.68
N PRO A 98 -1.47 -4.82 -8.02
CA PRO A 98 -0.81 -3.78 -8.80
C PRO A 98 -1.57 -2.45 -8.73
N GLY A 99 -0.89 -1.36 -9.08
CA GLY A 99 -1.52 -0.06 -9.31
C GLY A 99 -2.63 -0.14 -10.36
N SER A 100 -3.72 0.58 -10.12
CA SER A 100 -4.91 0.51 -10.98
C SER A 100 -4.68 1.06 -12.40
N ASN A 101 -3.68 1.93 -12.62
CA ASN A 101 -3.44 2.58 -13.90
C ASN A 101 -2.11 2.17 -14.57
N GLY A 102 -1.50 1.06 -14.12
CA GLY A 102 -0.31 0.48 -14.76
C GLY A 102 1.02 1.09 -14.32
N GLU A 103 1.04 2.02 -13.36
CA GLU A 103 2.29 2.43 -12.71
C GLU A 103 2.94 1.25 -11.99
N PRO A 104 4.28 1.19 -11.89
CA PRO A 104 5.00 0.11 -11.20
C PRO A 104 4.92 0.31 -9.67
N ILE A 105 3.70 0.33 -9.14
CA ILE A 105 3.40 0.38 -7.71
C ILE A 105 2.59 -0.86 -7.34
N GLY A 106 2.71 -1.31 -6.10
CA GLY A 106 1.95 -2.46 -5.62
C GLY A 106 1.59 -2.37 -4.15
N LEU A 107 0.45 -2.94 -3.78
CA LEU A 107 0.10 -3.21 -2.40
C LEU A 107 0.55 -4.61 -2.04
N CYS A 108 1.49 -4.72 -1.10
CA CYS A 108 2.03 -6.01 -0.68
C CYS A 108 0.94 -6.91 -0.09
N GLN A 109 0.86 -8.14 -0.62
CA GLN A 109 0.07 -9.24 -0.06
C GLN A 109 0.98 -10.24 0.65
N LYS A 110 2.15 -10.52 0.07
CA LYS A 110 3.14 -11.45 0.60
C LYS A 110 4.52 -11.16 0.01
N ILE A 111 5.57 -11.35 0.81
CA ILE A 111 6.95 -11.44 0.32
C ILE A 111 7.46 -12.83 0.71
N VAL A 112 8.14 -13.47 -0.24
CA VAL A 112 8.88 -14.71 -0.03
C VAL A 112 10.35 -14.44 -0.32
N LEU A 113 11.21 -14.74 0.65
CA LEU A 113 12.65 -14.63 0.52
C LEU A 113 13.22 -15.78 -0.31
N ALA A 114 14.47 -15.66 -0.79
CA ALA A 114 15.12 -16.70 -1.57
C ALA A 114 15.26 -18.05 -0.84
N ASP A 115 15.30 -18.03 0.49
CA ASP A 115 15.34 -19.23 1.35
C ASP A 115 13.95 -19.84 1.62
N GLY A 116 12.88 -19.27 1.03
CA GLY A 116 11.51 -19.74 1.14
C GLY A 116 10.72 -19.20 2.34
N LYS A 117 11.34 -18.34 3.17
CA LYS A 117 10.71 -17.71 4.32
C LYS A 117 9.75 -16.57 3.95
#